data_AF-A0A5Q3LDC7-F1
#
_entry.id   AF-A0A5Q3LDC7-F1
#
_cell.length_a   1.000
_cell.length_b   1.000
_cell.length_c   1.000
_cell.angle_alpha   90.00
_cell.angle_beta   90.00
_cell.angle_gamma   90.00
#
_symmetry.space_group_name_H-M   'P 1'
#
loop_
_entity.id
_entity.type
_entity.pdbx_description
1 polymer ?
#
loop_
_entity_poly.entity_id
_entity_poly.type
_entity_poly.pdbx_seq_one_letter_code
_entity_poly.pdbx_strand_id
1 'polypeptide(L)'
;MNRVLAPTRWQSWDWLIPQTVAESIFWKSALWMFALLFLFQGFHFVEREMWDRSRLERVVSEPSMSVSTFFLVPHFALAAIFALTSRRNQSLSRRTQWGGLLLLGVGLCFAFQWISEWLPAPQLAEPRRYGHANLVMMGFVYTYFLIHDLRDEAFFYRMLGPLPKNLQQREMPILTAGLVAITIGGIAAIVWPITIWGTPEKVANWSLLELPLSQQLIAGLLPMGTWLLGSTVFLTWSARQYAEGSLLGLMSRHAPLFRVFAGELVVLILAGVLTGRAYPLLLLHCIVWYHFSVWQLHQRGAKPFQLKLKMDNLWKWLRSRPLGFMTLHHGLIGLGLVATVIAVYGFGFPPPISEQALFLLSILHITTSFLPR
;
A
#
# COMPACT_ATOMS: atom_id res chain seq x y z
N MET A 1 -10.68 -10.06 -43.36
CA MET A 1 -10.60 -9.10 -42.23
C MET A 1 -11.87 -9.24 -41.41
N ASN A 2 -11.78 -9.68 -40.16
CA ASN A 2 -12.97 -9.79 -39.31
C ASN A 2 -13.17 -8.46 -38.59
N ARG A 3 -14.26 -7.73 -38.90
CA ARG A 3 -14.64 -6.55 -38.11
C ARG A 3 -15.08 -7.04 -36.73
N VAL A 4 -14.24 -6.85 -35.72
CA VAL A 4 -14.69 -6.91 -34.33
C VAL A 4 -15.70 -5.78 -34.14
N LEU A 5 -16.97 -6.12 -33.98
CA LEU A 5 -18.02 -5.14 -33.72
C LEU A 5 -17.74 -4.49 -32.36
N ALA A 6 -17.56 -3.17 -32.33
CA ALA A 6 -17.38 -2.44 -31.09
C ALA A 6 -18.62 -2.63 -30.19
N PRO A 7 -18.46 -2.89 -28.88
CA PRO A 7 -19.58 -3.14 -27.98
C PRO A 7 -20.42 -1.86 -27.78
N THR A 8 -21.56 -1.77 -28.47
CA THR A 8 -22.44 -0.58 -28.53
C THR A 8 -23.42 -0.45 -27.35
N ARG A 9 -23.16 -1.09 -26.20
CA ARG A 9 -24.00 -0.97 -25.00
C ARG A 9 -23.20 -0.69 -23.73
N TRP A 10 -23.15 0.60 -23.36
CA TRP A 10 -22.93 1.05 -21.98
C TRP A 10 -24.23 0.95 -21.17
N GLN A 11 -24.90 -0.21 -21.20
CA GLN A 11 -26.23 -0.42 -20.59
C GLN A 11 -26.24 -1.61 -19.62
N SER A 12 -25.45 -1.52 -18.55
CA SER A 12 -25.57 -2.36 -17.37
C SER A 12 -24.70 -1.84 -16.22
N TRP A 13 -25.01 -2.28 -15.00
CA TRP A 13 -24.18 -2.01 -13.81
C TRP A 13 -22.98 -2.98 -13.70
N ASP A 14 -22.69 -3.75 -14.75
CA ASP A 14 -21.67 -4.83 -14.77
C ASP A 14 -20.23 -4.30 -14.55
N TRP A 15 -20.03 -2.99 -14.63
CA TRP A 15 -18.77 -2.35 -14.26
C TRP A 15 -18.48 -2.38 -12.76
N LEU A 16 -19.51 -2.50 -11.90
CA LEU A 16 -19.39 -2.78 -10.46
C LEU A 16 -19.16 -4.26 -10.16
N ILE A 17 -19.57 -5.15 -11.08
CA ILE A 17 -19.38 -6.59 -10.91
C ILE A 17 -17.91 -6.93 -11.21
N PRO A 18 -17.20 -7.66 -10.32
CA PRO A 18 -15.82 -8.08 -10.58
C PRO A 18 -15.77 -9.02 -11.79
N GLN A 19 -15.09 -8.59 -12.86
CA GLN A 19 -15.01 -9.37 -14.11
C GLN A 19 -13.82 -10.34 -14.11
N THR A 20 -12.92 -10.21 -13.15
CA THR A 20 -11.72 -11.05 -12.98
C THR A 20 -11.48 -11.46 -11.54
N VAL A 21 -10.65 -12.49 -11.36
CA VAL A 21 -10.21 -12.97 -10.04
C VAL A 21 -9.49 -11.88 -9.25
N ALA A 22 -8.67 -11.04 -9.91
CA ALA A 22 -7.96 -9.94 -9.26
C ALA A 22 -8.93 -8.95 -8.62
N GLU A 23 -9.96 -8.53 -9.37
CA GLU A 23 -10.99 -7.61 -8.87
C GLU A 23 -11.85 -8.26 -7.78
N SER A 24 -12.16 -9.55 -7.90
CA SER A 24 -12.89 -10.28 -6.87
C SER A 24 -12.10 -10.34 -5.55
N ILE A 25 -10.77 -10.50 -5.63
CA ILE A 25 -9.86 -10.40 -4.48
C ILE A 25 -9.82 -8.97 -3.94
N PHE A 26 -9.70 -7.95 -4.79
CA PHE A 26 -9.66 -6.54 -4.40
C PHE A 26 -10.94 -6.11 -3.65
N TRP A 27 -12.11 -6.26 -4.27
CA TRP A 27 -13.39 -5.84 -3.68
C TRP A 27 -13.74 -6.62 -2.41
N LYS A 28 -13.40 -7.92 -2.35
CA LYS A 28 -13.48 -8.69 -1.10
C LYS A 28 -12.55 -8.09 -0.03
N SER A 29 -11.33 -7.71 -0.39
CA SER A 29 -10.36 -7.14 0.56
C SER A 29 -10.79 -5.77 1.07
N ALA A 30 -11.37 -4.93 0.22
CA ALA A 30 -11.98 -3.66 0.62
C ALA A 30 -13.15 -3.87 1.60
N LEU A 31 -14.03 -4.86 1.36
CA LEU A 31 -15.10 -5.20 2.31
C LEU A 31 -14.56 -5.65 3.68
N TRP A 32 -13.51 -6.48 3.69
CA TRP A 32 -12.84 -6.89 4.94
C TRP A 32 -12.11 -5.73 5.62
N MET A 33 -11.47 -4.84 4.87
CA MET A 33 -10.88 -3.59 5.38
C MET A 33 -11.92 -2.73 6.10
N PHE A 34 -13.08 -2.46 5.48
CA PHE A 34 -14.16 -1.70 6.12
C PHE A 34 -14.74 -2.40 7.35
N ALA A 35 -14.95 -3.72 7.31
CA ALA A 35 -15.45 -4.48 8.47
C ALA A 35 -14.48 -4.45 9.66
N LEU A 36 -13.17 -4.55 9.40
CA LEU A 36 -12.14 -4.46 10.43
C LEU A 36 -11.98 -3.03 10.98
N LEU A 37 -12.03 -2.01 10.12
CA LEU A 37 -12.03 -0.60 10.56
C LEU A 37 -13.24 -0.30 11.45
N PHE A 38 -14.44 -0.77 11.08
CA PHE A 38 -15.65 -0.62 11.91
C PHE A 38 -15.53 -1.34 13.25
N LEU A 39 -14.98 -2.56 13.28
CA LEU A 39 -14.73 -3.31 14.51
C LEU A 39 -13.76 -2.56 15.45
N PHE A 40 -12.64 -2.06 14.93
CA PHE A 40 -11.67 -1.29 15.70
C PHE A 40 -12.22 0.08 16.14
N GLN A 41 -13.07 0.72 15.34
CA GLN A 41 -13.78 1.93 15.74
C GLN A 41 -14.76 1.67 16.90
N GLY A 42 -15.42 0.51 16.92
CA GLY A 42 -16.24 0.04 18.03
C GLY A 42 -15.42 -0.20 19.31
N PHE A 43 -14.27 -0.89 19.22
CA PHE A 43 -13.36 -1.05 20.35
C PHE A 43 -12.85 0.30 20.90
N HIS A 44 -12.41 1.21 20.03
CA HIS A 44 -11.97 2.56 20.43
C HIS A 44 -13.07 3.34 21.15
N PHE A 45 -14.33 3.21 20.73
CA PHE A 45 -15.46 3.85 21.41
C PHE A 45 -15.65 3.29 22.83
N VAL A 46 -15.57 1.97 23.01
CA VAL A 46 -15.61 1.33 24.34
C VAL A 46 -14.41 1.74 25.21
N GLU A 47 -13.19 1.79 24.66
CA GLU A 47 -11.98 2.27 25.35
C GLU A 47 -11.98 3.77 25.68
N ARG A 48 -12.95 4.54 25.17
CA ARG A 48 -13.08 5.98 25.41
C ARG A 48 -14.22 6.34 26.35
N GLU A 49 -15.36 5.65 26.24
CA GLU A 49 -16.57 5.96 27.04
C GLU A 49 -16.78 5.03 28.24
N MET A 50 -16.36 3.76 28.16
CA MET A 50 -16.66 2.75 29.20
C MET A 50 -15.46 2.41 30.09
N TRP A 51 -14.24 2.64 29.62
CA TRP A 51 -13.03 2.41 30.41
C TRP A 51 -12.59 3.67 31.15
N ASP A 52 -11.91 3.49 32.28
CA ASP A 52 -11.51 4.59 33.17
C ASP A 52 -10.62 5.64 32.46
N ARG A 53 -11.11 6.89 32.43
CA ARG A 53 -10.44 8.05 31.85
C ARG A 53 -9.11 8.39 32.52
N SER A 54 -8.80 7.83 33.70
CA SER A 54 -7.48 7.94 34.33
C SER A 54 -6.38 7.22 33.55
N ARG A 55 -6.71 6.16 32.78
CA ARG A 55 -5.75 5.43 31.97
C ARG A 55 -5.45 6.19 30.68
N LEU A 56 -4.22 6.68 30.59
CA LEU A 56 -3.70 7.43 29.44
C LEU A 56 -3.46 6.55 28.21
N GLU A 57 -3.17 5.26 28.42
CA GLU A 57 -2.84 4.29 27.35
C GLU A 57 -4.05 3.43 26.96
N ARG A 58 -4.16 3.15 25.66
CA ARG A 58 -5.23 2.39 25.01
C ARG A 58 -4.67 1.38 24.02
N VAL A 59 -5.32 0.24 23.88
CA VAL A 59 -5.00 -0.78 22.84
C VAL A 59 -5.37 -0.24 21.47
N VAL A 60 -6.49 0.49 21.37
CA VAL A 60 -6.90 1.21 20.16
C VAL A 60 -6.85 2.72 20.39
N SER A 61 -5.64 3.30 20.26
CA SER A 61 -5.44 4.75 20.32
C SER A 61 -6.05 5.48 19.11
N GLU A 62 -5.88 4.94 17.90
CA GLU A 62 -6.54 5.38 16.67
C GLU A 62 -6.90 4.15 15.80
N PRO A 63 -8.18 3.93 15.44
CA PRO A 63 -8.65 2.68 14.84
C PRO A 63 -7.88 2.19 13.61
N SER A 64 -7.62 3.08 12.65
CA SER A 64 -7.00 2.74 11.36
C SER A 64 -5.51 2.44 11.49
N MET A 65 -4.79 3.20 12.31
CA MET A 65 -3.41 2.87 12.69
C MET A 65 -3.33 1.53 13.43
N SER A 66 -4.12 1.33 14.50
CA SER A 66 -4.04 0.11 15.32
C SER A 66 -4.30 -1.15 14.49
N VAL A 67 -5.36 -1.18 13.68
CA VAL A 67 -5.64 -2.36 12.82
C VAL A 67 -4.54 -2.57 11.78
N SER A 68 -3.99 -1.50 11.19
CA SER A 68 -2.91 -1.59 10.21
C SER A 68 -1.63 -2.14 10.83
N THR A 69 -1.29 -1.72 12.05
CA THR A 69 -0.19 -2.30 12.85
C THR A 69 -0.39 -3.80 13.06
N PHE A 70 -1.58 -4.23 13.49
CA PHE A 70 -1.85 -5.65 13.76
C PHE A 70 -1.81 -6.54 12.51
N PHE A 71 -2.03 -6.00 11.30
CA PHE A 71 -1.92 -6.75 10.04
C PHE A 71 -0.53 -6.63 9.38
N LEU A 72 0.06 -5.44 9.32
CA LEU A 72 1.33 -5.18 8.64
C LEU A 72 2.52 -5.88 9.32
N VAL A 73 2.50 -5.97 10.65
CA VAL A 73 3.61 -6.56 11.41
C VAL A 73 3.71 -8.08 11.19
N PRO A 74 2.61 -8.87 11.32
CA PRO A 74 2.57 -10.24 10.83
C PRO A 74 2.86 -10.37 9.33
N HIS A 75 2.33 -9.48 8.48
CA HIS A 75 2.59 -9.52 7.04
C HIS A 75 4.09 -9.42 6.72
N PHE A 76 4.80 -8.41 7.28
CA PHE A 76 6.23 -8.24 7.07
C PHE A 76 7.04 -9.39 7.67
N ALA A 77 6.73 -9.81 8.90
CA ALA A 77 7.42 -10.93 9.54
C ALA A 77 7.31 -12.22 8.71
N LEU A 78 6.13 -12.53 8.18
CA LEU A 78 5.91 -13.71 7.35
C LEU A 78 6.51 -13.57 5.95
N ALA A 79 6.48 -12.37 5.35
CA ALA A 79 7.19 -12.10 4.10
C ALA A 79 8.70 -12.31 4.26
N ALA A 80 9.30 -11.82 5.34
CA ALA A 80 10.73 -12.00 5.65
C ALA A 80 11.09 -13.47 5.90
N ILE A 81 10.34 -14.19 6.74
CA ILE A 81 10.61 -15.61 7.04
C ILE A 81 10.36 -16.48 5.79
N PHE A 82 9.34 -16.19 4.97
CA PHE A 82 9.13 -16.88 3.70
C PHE A 82 10.22 -16.58 2.67
N ALA A 83 10.75 -15.35 2.61
CA ALA A 83 11.89 -14.99 1.77
C ALA A 83 13.16 -15.74 2.20
N LEU A 84 13.49 -15.73 3.50
CA LEU A 84 14.65 -16.43 4.06
C LEU A 84 14.59 -17.96 3.86
N THR A 85 13.41 -18.56 4.01
CA THR A 85 13.21 -20.01 3.86
C THR A 85 12.88 -20.43 2.41
N SER A 86 12.80 -19.50 1.46
CA SER A 86 12.48 -19.80 0.05
C SER A 86 13.63 -20.53 -0.62
N ARG A 87 13.36 -21.66 -1.28
CA ARG A 87 14.38 -22.39 -2.08
C ARG A 87 15.00 -21.53 -3.18
N ARG A 88 14.27 -20.54 -3.71
CA ARG A 88 14.78 -19.60 -4.74
C ARG A 88 15.81 -18.62 -4.20
N ASN A 89 15.83 -18.38 -2.89
CA ASN A 89 16.67 -17.36 -2.23
C ASN A 89 17.88 -17.98 -1.50
N GLN A 90 18.19 -19.26 -1.73
CA GLN A 90 19.29 -19.95 -1.03
C GLN A 90 20.67 -19.72 -1.67
N SER A 91 20.75 -19.25 -2.92
CA SER A 91 22.04 -18.93 -3.54
C SER A 91 22.66 -17.67 -2.94
N LEU A 92 23.99 -17.63 -2.86
CA LEU A 92 24.73 -16.52 -2.26
C LEU A 92 24.35 -15.17 -2.90
N SER A 93 24.27 -15.12 -4.24
CA SER A 93 23.85 -13.91 -4.99
C SER A 93 22.45 -13.40 -4.59
N ARG A 94 21.48 -14.29 -4.33
CA ARG A 94 20.15 -13.85 -3.87
C ARG A 94 20.16 -13.39 -2.41
N ARG A 95 20.99 -14.01 -1.56
CA ARG A 95 21.19 -13.58 -0.18
C ARG A 95 21.90 -12.22 -0.09
N THR A 96 22.92 -11.95 -0.91
CA THR A 96 23.61 -10.66 -0.95
C THR A 96 22.72 -9.56 -1.55
N GLN A 97 21.91 -9.86 -2.57
CA GLN A 97 20.87 -8.94 -3.06
C GLN A 97 19.89 -8.54 -1.94
N TRP A 98 19.35 -9.52 -1.21
CA TRP A 98 18.40 -9.26 -0.12
C TRP A 98 19.06 -8.52 1.06
N GLY A 99 20.29 -8.88 1.43
CA GLY A 99 21.08 -8.17 2.45
C GLY A 99 21.40 -6.73 2.05
N GLY A 100 21.71 -6.47 0.77
CA GLY A 100 21.90 -5.12 0.24
C GLY A 100 20.63 -4.28 0.30
N LEU A 101 19.46 -4.87 -0.03
CA LEU A 101 18.17 -4.20 0.13
C LEU A 101 17.80 -3.96 1.61
N LEU A 102 18.18 -4.86 2.52
CA LEU A 102 17.99 -4.69 3.96
C LEU A 102 18.85 -3.53 4.49
N LEU A 103 20.13 -3.48 4.12
CA LEU A 103 21.04 -2.38 4.47
C LEU A 103 20.58 -1.04 3.87
N LEU A 104 20.10 -1.04 2.62
CA LEU A 104 19.49 0.15 2.01
C LEU A 104 18.23 0.59 2.78
N GLY A 105 17.36 -0.34 3.16
CA GLY A 105 16.16 -0.03 3.95
C GLY A 105 16.50 0.55 5.32
N VAL A 106 17.51 0.01 6.00
CA VAL A 106 18.06 0.60 7.24
C VAL A 106 18.66 1.98 7.01
N GLY A 107 19.40 2.19 5.91
CA GLY A 107 19.91 3.50 5.52
C GLY A 107 18.79 4.53 5.25
N LEU A 108 17.71 4.12 4.59
CA LEU A 108 16.51 4.94 4.38
C LEU A 108 15.76 5.24 5.69
N CYS A 109 15.74 4.31 6.65
CA CYS A 109 15.22 4.55 7.99
C CYS A 109 16.05 5.60 8.76
N PHE A 110 17.38 5.53 8.70
CA PHE A 110 18.25 6.56 9.27
C PHE A 110 18.09 7.91 8.56
N ALA A 111 17.98 7.93 7.23
CA ALA A 111 17.76 9.16 6.47
C ALA A 111 16.39 9.79 6.80
N PHE A 112 15.32 8.99 6.91
CA PHE A 112 14.00 9.45 7.35
C PHE A 112 14.07 10.08 8.75
N GLN A 113 14.74 9.41 9.70
CA GLN A 113 14.90 9.92 11.05
C GLN A 113 15.66 11.26 11.06
N TRP A 114 16.83 11.30 10.44
CA TRP A 114 17.68 12.50 10.35
C TRP A 114 16.96 13.67 9.66
N ILE A 115 16.28 13.45 8.55
CA ILE A 115 15.50 14.49 7.87
C ILE A 115 14.30 14.94 8.72
N SER A 116 13.68 14.05 9.50
CA SER A 116 12.57 14.41 10.41
C SER A 116 13.01 15.27 11.61
N GLU A 117 14.28 15.17 12.02
CA GLU A 117 14.90 16.02 13.05
C GLU A 117 15.35 17.37 12.49
N TRP A 118 15.82 17.42 11.24
CA TRP A 118 16.34 18.63 10.60
C TRP A 118 15.27 19.51 9.94
N LEU A 119 14.17 18.94 9.43
CA LEU A 119 13.06 19.74 8.90
C LEU A 119 12.19 20.24 10.05
N PRO A 120 12.11 21.56 10.32
CA PRO A 120 11.26 22.08 11.38
C PRO A 120 9.81 21.66 11.12
N ALA A 121 9.25 20.87 12.04
CA ALA A 121 7.86 20.49 11.97
C ALA A 121 7.00 21.76 12.04
N PRO A 122 6.05 21.98 11.10
CA PRO A 122 5.12 23.08 11.24
C PRO A 122 4.37 22.92 12.56
N GLN A 123 4.39 23.96 13.38
CA GLN A 123 3.76 23.99 14.70
C GLN A 123 2.23 23.99 14.55
N LEU A 124 1.66 22.83 14.25
CA LEU A 124 0.24 22.55 14.44
C LEU A 124 -0.09 22.76 15.93
N ALA A 125 -1.21 23.40 16.22
CA ALA A 125 -1.44 24.09 17.49
C ALA A 125 -1.57 23.21 18.75
N GLU A 126 -1.46 21.87 18.64
CA GLU A 126 -1.48 20.95 19.78
C GLU A 126 -0.26 20.00 19.77
N PRO A 127 0.54 19.94 20.86
CA PRO A 127 1.59 18.94 21.03
C PRO A 127 0.98 17.57 21.37
N ARG A 128 0.37 16.92 20.37
CA ARG A 128 -0.15 15.55 20.52
C ARG A 128 1.01 14.60 20.83
N ARG A 129 0.84 13.72 21.82
CA ARG A 129 1.90 12.85 22.41
C ARG A 129 2.56 11.85 21.45
N TYR A 130 2.20 11.82 20.18
CA TYR A 130 2.72 10.89 19.18
C TYR A 130 3.67 11.64 18.24
N GLY A 131 4.86 11.06 18.04
CA GLY A 131 6.00 11.73 17.41
C GLY A 131 5.64 12.33 16.04
N HIS A 132 5.95 13.63 15.86
CA HIS A 132 5.52 14.39 14.70
C HIS A 132 6.32 14.00 13.44
N ALA A 133 5.88 12.95 12.75
CA ALA A 133 6.32 12.71 11.38
C ALA A 133 5.92 13.93 10.53
N ASN A 134 6.91 14.69 10.08
CA ASN A 134 6.69 15.89 9.26
C ASN A 134 5.83 15.54 8.02
N LEU A 135 4.89 16.40 7.61
CA LEU A 135 3.99 16.15 6.48
C LEU A 135 4.74 15.76 5.20
N VAL A 136 5.93 16.33 4.97
CA VAL A 136 6.81 15.99 3.84
C VAL A 136 7.33 14.55 3.95
N MET A 137 7.67 14.10 5.17
CA MET A 137 8.16 12.74 5.45
C MET A 137 7.04 11.71 5.42
N MET A 138 5.83 12.03 5.91
CA MET A 138 4.64 11.20 5.70
C MET A 138 4.32 11.07 4.20
N GLY A 139 4.35 12.19 3.46
CA GLY A 139 4.18 12.22 2.01
C GLY A 139 5.20 11.35 1.27
N PHE A 140 6.47 11.39 1.67
CA PHE A 140 7.50 10.49 1.14
C PHE A 140 7.17 9.01 1.41
N VAL A 141 6.83 8.62 2.64
CA VAL A 141 6.53 7.22 2.97
C VAL A 141 5.28 6.72 2.26
N TYR A 142 4.21 7.52 2.19
CA TYR A 142 3.00 7.14 1.44
C TYR A 142 3.25 7.10 -0.08
N THR A 143 4.10 7.98 -0.63
CA THR A 143 4.54 7.89 -2.03
C THR A 143 5.33 6.61 -2.27
N TYR A 144 6.27 6.27 -1.40
CA TYR A 144 7.09 5.06 -1.50
C TYR A 144 6.24 3.79 -1.38
N PHE A 145 5.21 3.82 -0.52
CA PHE A 145 4.20 2.79 -0.41
C PHE A 145 3.38 2.66 -1.70
N LEU A 146 2.85 3.74 -2.27
CA LEU A 146 2.08 3.73 -3.53
C LEU A 146 2.89 3.17 -4.71
N ILE A 147 4.18 3.50 -4.83
CA ILE A 147 5.08 2.92 -5.84
C ILE A 147 5.13 1.38 -5.72
N HIS A 148 5.11 0.87 -4.49
CA HIS A 148 5.16 -0.55 -4.18
C HIS A 148 3.81 -1.25 -4.38
N ASP A 149 2.72 -0.59 -4.01
CA ASP A 149 1.33 -1.07 -4.16
C ASP A 149 0.99 -1.28 -5.64
N LEU A 150 1.14 -0.23 -6.46
CA LEU A 150 0.90 -0.26 -7.91
C LEU A 150 1.76 -1.31 -8.64
N ARG A 151 2.97 -1.56 -8.15
CA ARG A 151 3.89 -2.60 -8.67
C ARG A 151 3.42 -4.00 -8.32
N ASP A 152 2.85 -4.19 -7.13
CA ASP A 152 2.37 -5.49 -6.66
C ASP A 152 1.00 -5.84 -7.22
N GLU A 153 0.11 -4.87 -7.40
CA GLU A 153 -1.11 -5.02 -8.19
C GLU A 153 -0.84 -5.30 -9.67
N ALA A 154 0.09 -4.59 -10.31
CA ALA A 154 0.50 -4.93 -11.67
C ALA A 154 1.08 -6.36 -11.76
N PHE A 155 1.70 -6.86 -10.67
CA PHE A 155 2.10 -8.26 -10.55
C PHE A 155 0.91 -9.20 -10.33
N PHE A 156 -0.10 -8.87 -9.50
CA PHE A 156 -1.31 -9.69 -9.34
C PHE A 156 -2.12 -9.75 -10.64
N TYR A 157 -2.34 -8.62 -11.31
CA TYR A 157 -2.96 -8.56 -12.64
C TYR A 157 -2.18 -9.36 -13.68
N ARG A 158 -0.84 -9.39 -13.63
CA ARG A 158 -0.04 -10.31 -14.47
C ARG A 158 -0.23 -11.79 -14.09
N MET A 159 -0.43 -12.11 -12.81
CA MET A 159 -0.60 -13.47 -12.31
C MET A 159 -2.05 -14.02 -12.42
N LEU A 160 -3.05 -13.15 -12.56
CA LEU A 160 -4.50 -13.47 -12.51
C LEU A 160 -5.31 -12.97 -13.72
N GLY A 161 -4.80 -11.98 -14.45
CA GLY A 161 -5.53 -11.28 -15.50
C GLY A 161 -5.57 -12.04 -16.83
N PRO A 162 -6.47 -11.63 -17.75
CA PRO A 162 -6.77 -12.36 -18.97
C PRO A 162 -5.70 -12.24 -20.08
N LEU A 163 -4.65 -11.45 -19.90
CA LEU A 163 -3.65 -11.19 -20.94
C LEU A 163 -2.79 -12.43 -21.27
N PRO A 164 -2.59 -12.77 -22.56
CA PRO A 164 -1.60 -13.74 -23.00
C PRO A 164 -0.17 -13.45 -22.50
N LYS A 165 0.55 -14.50 -22.08
CA LYS A 165 1.87 -14.40 -21.40
C LYS A 165 2.94 -13.63 -22.17
N ASN A 166 2.95 -13.72 -23.50
CA ASN A 166 3.85 -12.98 -24.37
C ASN A 166 3.59 -11.47 -24.33
N LEU A 167 2.31 -11.07 -24.34
CA LEU A 167 1.88 -9.68 -24.22
C LEU A 167 2.17 -9.16 -22.80
N GLN A 168 1.87 -9.95 -21.77
CA GLN A 168 2.25 -9.66 -20.38
C GLN A 168 3.75 -9.35 -20.21
N GLN A 169 4.64 -10.10 -20.88
CA GLN A 169 6.09 -9.92 -20.75
C GLN A 169 6.60 -8.64 -21.42
N ARG A 170 5.99 -8.22 -22.55
CA ARG A 170 6.40 -7.04 -23.31
C ARG A 170 5.76 -5.74 -22.80
N GLU A 171 4.48 -5.79 -22.44
CA GLU A 171 3.65 -4.60 -22.23
C GLU A 171 3.66 -4.17 -20.76
N MET A 172 3.50 -5.13 -19.84
CA MET A 172 3.33 -4.81 -18.41
C MET A 172 4.53 -4.10 -17.78
N PRO A 173 5.81 -4.41 -18.05
CA PRO A 173 6.93 -3.71 -17.42
C PRO A 173 6.91 -2.21 -17.74
N ILE A 174 6.61 -1.86 -19.00
CA ILE A 174 6.55 -0.48 -19.50
C ILE A 174 5.31 0.22 -18.94
N LEU A 175 4.14 -0.43 -19.01
CA LEU A 175 2.89 0.12 -18.47
C LEU A 175 2.98 0.37 -16.95
N THR A 176 3.57 -0.57 -16.19
CA THR A 176 3.77 -0.42 -14.74
C THR A 176 4.73 0.71 -14.42
N ALA A 177 5.88 0.79 -15.10
CA ALA A 177 6.85 1.86 -14.88
C ALA A 177 6.27 3.24 -15.23
N GLY A 178 5.49 3.34 -16.31
CA GLY A 178 4.79 4.57 -16.68
C GLY A 178 3.69 4.96 -15.70
N LEU A 179 2.87 4.03 -15.22
CA LEU A 179 1.84 4.32 -14.22
C LEU A 179 2.44 4.71 -12.86
N VAL A 180 3.55 4.08 -12.46
CA VAL A 180 4.35 4.50 -11.30
C VAL A 180 4.91 5.92 -11.50
N ALA A 181 5.48 6.24 -12.66
CA ALA A 181 5.99 7.57 -12.96
C ALA A 181 4.87 8.64 -13.00
N ILE A 182 3.69 8.29 -13.50
CA ILE A 182 2.49 9.14 -13.46
C ILE A 182 2.05 9.39 -12.02
N THR A 183 2.01 8.38 -11.14
CA THR A 183 1.65 8.59 -9.73
C THR A 183 2.68 9.45 -9.00
N ILE A 184 3.99 9.20 -9.17
CA ILE A 184 5.06 10.03 -8.58
C ILE A 184 4.93 11.48 -9.06
N GLY A 185 4.79 11.68 -10.37
CA GLY A 185 4.65 13.00 -10.98
C GLY A 185 3.39 13.73 -10.53
N GLY A 186 2.28 13.01 -10.33
CA GLY A 186 1.01 13.56 -9.86
C GLY A 186 1.08 14.00 -8.40
N ILE A 187 1.67 13.18 -7.52
CA ILE A 187 1.90 13.56 -6.12
C ILE A 187 2.83 14.78 -6.04
N ALA A 188 3.92 14.78 -6.81
CA ALA A 188 4.82 15.93 -6.89
C ALA A 188 4.10 17.19 -7.40
N ALA A 189 3.26 17.07 -8.42
CA ALA A 189 2.48 18.19 -8.97
C ALA A 189 1.37 18.70 -8.05
N ILE A 190 0.88 17.89 -7.11
CA ILE A 190 -0.09 18.29 -6.08
C ILE A 190 0.61 18.95 -4.87
N VAL A 191 1.77 18.41 -4.46
CA VAL A 191 2.57 18.96 -3.35
C VAL A 191 3.26 20.27 -3.74
N TRP A 192 3.70 20.42 -5.00
CA TRP A 192 4.46 21.59 -5.45
C TRP A 192 3.74 22.93 -5.26
N PRO A 193 2.46 23.13 -5.62
CA PRO A 193 1.69 24.34 -5.28
C PRO A 193 1.79 24.73 -3.80
N ILE A 194 1.77 23.76 -2.89
CA ILE A 194 1.86 23.97 -1.42
C ILE A 194 3.27 24.49 -1.04
N THR A 195 4.31 24.12 -1.77
CA THR A 195 5.67 24.66 -1.57
C THR A 195 5.90 26.05 -2.18
N ILE A 196 5.05 26.48 -3.12
CA ILE A 196 5.15 27.80 -3.78
C ILE A 196 4.25 28.84 -3.11
N TRP A 197 2.99 28.50 -2.82
CA TRP A 197 1.99 29.40 -2.22
C TRP A 197 1.88 29.26 -0.70
N GLY A 198 2.57 28.27 -0.13
CA GLY A 198 2.53 27.93 1.30
C GLY A 198 1.27 27.19 1.74
N THR A 199 1.17 26.94 3.04
CA THR A 199 -0.11 26.68 3.73
C THR A 199 -0.54 27.93 4.50
N PRO A 200 -1.84 28.09 4.83
CA PRO A 200 -2.31 29.25 5.59
C PRO A 200 -1.68 29.42 6.99
N GLU A 201 -1.06 28.39 7.57
CA GLU A 201 -0.67 28.38 8.99
C GLU A 201 0.85 28.33 9.28
N LYS A 202 1.67 27.76 8.37
CA LYS A 202 3.17 27.79 8.36
C LYS A 202 3.73 26.85 7.29
N VAL A 203 4.33 27.41 6.24
CA VAL A 203 5.46 26.80 5.50
C VAL A 203 6.50 27.91 5.33
N ALA A 204 7.79 27.56 5.33
CA ALA A 204 8.87 28.54 5.27
C ALA A 204 8.84 29.39 3.99
N ASN A 205 9.31 30.64 4.07
CA ASN A 205 9.47 31.51 2.91
C ASN A 205 10.55 30.96 1.97
N TRP A 206 10.16 30.20 0.96
CA TRP A 206 10.95 30.05 -0.26
C TRP A 206 10.89 31.40 -0.99
N SER A 207 12.02 31.88 -1.54
CA SER A 207 12.17 33.23 -2.09
C SER A 207 11.32 33.55 -3.34
N LEU A 208 10.48 32.62 -3.77
CA LEU A 208 9.54 32.77 -4.88
C LEU A 208 8.29 33.59 -4.50
N LEU A 209 8.08 33.88 -3.21
CA LEU A 209 7.00 34.75 -2.71
C LEU A 209 7.18 36.24 -3.09
N GLU A 210 8.39 36.65 -3.50
CA GLU A 210 8.66 38.01 -4.02
C GLU A 210 8.23 38.19 -5.49
N LEU A 211 7.90 37.09 -6.19
CA LEU A 211 7.44 37.15 -7.58
C LEU A 211 6.02 37.75 -7.67
N PRO A 212 5.67 38.48 -8.74
CA PRO A 212 4.29 38.89 -9.01
C PRO A 212 3.32 37.70 -9.01
N LEU A 213 2.08 37.90 -8.56
CA LEU A 213 1.06 36.85 -8.42
C LEU A 213 0.88 36.00 -9.70
N SER A 214 0.93 36.60 -10.89
CA SER A 214 0.86 35.88 -12.16
C SER A 214 2.03 34.89 -12.35
N GLN A 215 3.23 35.25 -11.93
CA GLN A 215 4.41 34.38 -11.96
C GLN A 215 4.33 33.30 -10.87
N GLN A 216 3.82 33.61 -9.68
CA GLN A 216 3.57 32.59 -8.65
C GLN A 216 2.53 31.55 -9.11
N LEU A 217 1.46 32.00 -9.77
CA LEU A 217 0.43 31.11 -10.33
C LEU A 217 1.00 30.21 -11.44
N ILE A 218 1.80 30.77 -12.35
CA ILE A 218 2.51 29.99 -13.38
C ILE A 218 3.47 29.00 -12.74
N ALA A 219 4.30 29.42 -11.78
CA ALA A 219 5.27 28.57 -11.11
C ALA A 219 4.63 27.40 -10.35
N GLY A 220 3.51 27.65 -9.64
CA GLY A 220 2.75 26.61 -8.93
C GLY A 220 2.03 25.64 -9.87
N LEU A 221 1.42 26.14 -10.95
CA LEU A 221 0.65 25.30 -11.90
C LEU A 221 1.50 24.59 -12.96
N LEU A 222 2.73 25.04 -13.22
CA LEU A 222 3.58 24.49 -14.29
C LEU A 222 3.84 22.98 -14.12
N PRO A 223 4.18 22.42 -12.94
CA PRO A 223 4.32 20.97 -12.79
C PRO A 223 3.02 20.19 -13.00
N MET A 224 1.86 20.77 -12.66
CA MET A 224 0.54 20.19 -12.95
C MET A 224 0.31 20.08 -14.47
N GLY A 225 0.58 21.15 -15.21
CA GLY A 225 0.50 21.16 -16.68
C GLY A 225 1.48 20.18 -17.33
N THR A 226 2.73 20.16 -16.87
CA THR A 226 3.78 19.24 -17.33
C THR A 226 3.43 17.78 -17.05
N TRP A 227 2.88 17.48 -15.87
CA TRP A 227 2.42 16.14 -15.49
C TRP A 227 1.22 15.68 -16.34
N LEU A 228 0.21 16.53 -16.53
CA LEU A 228 -0.95 16.22 -17.37
C LEU A 228 -0.53 15.97 -18.83
N LEU A 229 0.37 16.79 -19.38
CA LEU A 229 0.91 16.61 -20.72
C LEU A 229 1.73 15.31 -20.83
N GLY A 230 2.66 15.07 -19.91
CA GLY A 230 3.49 13.85 -19.88
C GLY A 230 2.66 12.57 -19.76
N SER A 231 1.64 12.58 -18.89
CA SER A 231 0.67 11.48 -18.72
C SER A 231 -0.13 11.24 -20.01
N THR A 232 -0.62 12.30 -20.63
CA THR A 232 -1.37 12.23 -21.90
C THR A 232 -0.50 11.67 -23.02
N VAL A 233 0.75 12.12 -23.14
CA VAL A 233 1.73 11.62 -24.13
C VAL A 233 2.04 10.14 -23.89
N PHE A 234 2.33 9.74 -22.65
CA PHE A 234 2.62 8.35 -22.31
C PHE A 234 1.44 7.41 -22.59
N LEU A 235 0.22 7.79 -22.19
CA LEU A 235 -0.97 6.98 -22.42
C LEU A 235 -1.33 6.91 -23.91
N THR A 236 -1.19 8.01 -24.65
CA THR A 236 -1.41 8.04 -26.11
C THR A 236 -0.38 7.19 -26.85
N TRP A 237 0.90 7.24 -26.44
CA TRP A 237 1.94 6.37 -26.97
C TRP A 237 1.65 4.90 -26.65
N SER A 238 1.27 4.58 -25.41
CA SER A 238 0.90 3.22 -24.98
C SER A 238 -0.29 2.68 -25.77
N ALA A 239 -1.31 3.51 -26.02
CA ALA A 239 -2.45 3.15 -26.85
C ALA A 239 -2.04 2.85 -28.30
N ARG A 240 -1.13 3.64 -28.89
CA ARG A 240 -0.56 3.38 -30.23
C ARG A 240 0.26 2.08 -30.28
N GLN A 241 0.98 1.72 -29.22
CA GLN A 241 1.78 0.49 -29.18
C GLN A 241 0.96 -0.78 -28.88
N TYR A 242 -0.10 -0.69 -28.06
CA TYR A 242 -0.75 -1.86 -27.45
C TYR A 242 -2.28 -1.94 -27.66
N ALA A 243 -2.91 -0.92 -28.24
CA ALA A 243 -4.37 -0.83 -28.38
C ALA A 243 -4.82 -0.09 -29.65
N GLU A 244 -4.12 -0.30 -30.78
CA GLU A 244 -4.50 0.20 -32.11
C GLU A 244 -4.68 1.74 -32.19
N GLY A 245 -4.02 2.48 -31.29
CA GLY A 245 -4.13 3.94 -31.16
C GLY A 245 -5.27 4.44 -30.28
N SER A 246 -6.14 3.55 -29.80
CA SER A 246 -7.31 3.90 -28.99
C SER A 246 -7.00 3.92 -27.49
N LEU A 247 -7.09 5.09 -26.85
CA LEU A 247 -7.04 5.22 -25.38
C LEU A 247 -8.13 4.39 -24.71
N LEU A 248 -9.36 4.41 -25.26
CA LEU A 248 -10.45 3.57 -24.76
C LEU A 248 -10.12 2.07 -24.94
N GLY A 249 -9.48 1.68 -26.05
CA GLY A 249 -8.99 0.32 -26.25
C GLY A 249 -7.97 -0.10 -25.19
N LEU A 250 -7.02 0.78 -24.84
CA LEU A 250 -6.04 0.53 -23.78
C LEU A 250 -6.73 0.39 -22.41
N MET A 251 -7.66 1.28 -22.11
CA MET A 251 -8.46 1.24 -20.88
C MET A 251 -9.34 -0.02 -20.79
N SER A 252 -10.00 -0.43 -21.88
CA SER A 252 -10.81 -1.66 -21.90
C SER A 252 -9.94 -2.92 -21.75
N ARG A 253 -8.80 -2.99 -22.44
CA ARG A 253 -7.85 -4.11 -22.39
C ARG A 253 -7.25 -4.32 -20.99
N HIS A 254 -6.97 -3.22 -20.29
CA HIS A 254 -6.42 -3.22 -18.94
C HIS A 254 -7.45 -2.83 -17.86
N ALA A 255 -8.76 -2.92 -18.16
CA ALA A 255 -9.83 -2.45 -17.28
C ALA A 255 -9.78 -3.00 -15.85
N PRO A 256 -9.37 -4.26 -15.60
CA PRO A 256 -9.21 -4.75 -14.22
C PRO A 256 -8.14 -4.01 -13.43
N LEU A 257 -6.99 -3.71 -14.04
CA LEU A 257 -5.92 -2.96 -13.40
C LEU A 257 -6.36 -1.51 -13.13
N PHE A 258 -6.98 -0.86 -14.10
CA PHE A 258 -7.48 0.51 -13.93
C PHE A 258 -8.61 0.61 -12.90
N ARG A 259 -9.50 -0.39 -12.78
CA ARG A 259 -10.54 -0.43 -11.74
C ARG A 259 -9.97 -0.66 -10.35
N VAL A 260 -8.92 -1.46 -10.20
CA VAL A 260 -8.20 -1.60 -8.92
C VAL A 260 -7.51 -0.29 -8.54
N PHE A 261 -6.71 0.31 -9.43
CA PHE A 261 -6.01 1.59 -9.17
C PHE A 261 -6.99 2.73 -8.86
N ALA A 262 -8.16 2.76 -9.50
CA ALA A 262 -9.22 3.72 -9.18
C ALA A 262 -9.82 3.46 -7.79
N GLY A 263 -10.00 2.20 -7.39
CA GLY A 263 -10.43 1.82 -6.05
C GLY A 263 -9.43 2.20 -4.97
N GLU A 264 -8.13 1.98 -5.20
CA GLU A 264 -7.03 2.40 -4.31
C GLU A 264 -6.98 3.91 -4.15
N LEU A 265 -7.09 4.66 -5.25
CA LEU A 265 -7.16 6.12 -5.22
C LEU A 265 -8.40 6.62 -4.44
N VAL A 266 -9.55 5.97 -4.60
CA VAL A 266 -10.76 6.28 -3.81
C VAL A 266 -10.54 5.99 -2.32
N VAL A 267 -9.92 4.85 -1.96
CA VAL A 267 -9.60 4.54 -0.55
C VAL A 267 -8.59 5.54 0.03
N LEU A 268 -7.57 5.93 -0.73
CA LEU A 268 -6.58 6.94 -0.34
C LEU A 268 -7.23 8.31 -0.11
N ILE A 269 -8.08 8.78 -1.04
CA ILE A 269 -8.78 10.06 -0.92
C ILE A 269 -9.75 10.04 0.26
N LEU A 270 -10.57 8.99 0.39
CA LEU A 270 -11.52 8.87 1.50
C LEU A 270 -10.79 8.78 2.86
N ALA A 271 -9.70 8.04 2.95
CA ALA A 271 -8.90 7.96 4.17
C ALA A 271 -8.28 9.33 4.53
N GLY A 272 -7.68 10.02 3.56
CA GLY A 272 -7.13 11.36 3.74
C GLY A 272 -8.19 12.38 4.18
N VAL A 273 -9.38 12.37 3.57
CA VAL A 273 -10.48 13.30 3.90
C VAL A 273 -11.12 12.98 5.25
N LEU A 274 -11.33 11.70 5.58
CA LEU A 274 -12.04 11.29 6.81
C LEU A 274 -11.15 11.20 8.05
N THR A 275 -9.85 10.99 7.89
CA THR A 275 -8.92 10.71 9.01
C THR A 275 -7.62 11.50 8.98
N GLY A 276 -7.29 12.19 7.88
CA GLY A 276 -5.97 12.81 7.66
C GLY A 276 -4.82 11.81 7.47
N ARG A 277 -5.12 10.51 7.36
CA ARG A 277 -4.16 9.40 7.38
C ARG A 277 -4.46 8.43 6.23
N ALA A 278 -3.45 7.74 5.72
CA ALA A 278 -3.62 6.74 4.65
C ALA A 278 -3.51 5.28 5.15
N TYR A 279 -3.58 5.03 6.47
CA TYR A 279 -3.56 3.69 7.04
C TYR A 279 -4.58 2.69 6.47
N PRO A 280 -5.82 3.08 6.11
CA PRO A 280 -6.75 2.19 5.40
C PRO A 280 -6.16 1.57 4.12
N LEU A 281 -5.30 2.30 3.38
CA LEU A 281 -4.64 1.77 2.18
C LEU A 281 -3.56 0.73 2.56
N LEU A 282 -2.77 0.97 3.61
CA LEU A 282 -1.80 0.01 4.13
C LEU A 282 -2.50 -1.28 4.61
N LEU A 283 -3.67 -1.17 5.25
CA LEU A 283 -4.52 -2.31 5.60
C LEU A 283 -5.04 -3.04 4.36
N LEU A 284 -5.56 -2.31 3.37
CA LEU A 284 -6.10 -2.88 2.14
C LEU A 284 -5.08 -3.76 1.44
N HIS A 285 -3.88 -3.24 1.20
CA HIS A 285 -2.74 -3.96 0.62
C HIS A 285 -2.43 -5.26 1.37
N CYS A 286 -2.36 -5.21 2.70
CA CYS A 286 -2.10 -6.41 3.52
C CYS A 286 -3.18 -7.49 3.35
N ILE A 287 -4.46 -7.08 3.28
CA ILE A 287 -5.60 -7.99 3.10
C ILE A 287 -5.65 -8.53 1.66
N VAL A 288 -5.33 -7.71 0.65
CA VAL A 288 -5.22 -8.15 -0.75
C VAL A 288 -4.11 -9.19 -0.91
N TRP A 289 -2.91 -8.92 -0.41
CA TRP A 289 -1.80 -9.89 -0.41
C TRP A 289 -2.16 -11.20 0.27
N TYR A 290 -2.88 -11.13 1.40
CA TYR A 290 -3.38 -12.29 2.13
C TYR A 290 -4.37 -13.11 1.27
N HIS A 291 -5.39 -12.47 0.69
CA HIS A 291 -6.37 -13.13 -0.18
C HIS A 291 -5.74 -13.69 -1.47
N PHE A 292 -4.85 -12.93 -2.12
CA PHE A 292 -4.06 -13.38 -3.27
C PHE A 292 -3.25 -14.63 -2.95
N SER A 293 -2.57 -14.63 -1.81
CA SER A 293 -1.73 -15.76 -1.37
C SER A 293 -2.56 -17.00 -1.03
N VAL A 294 -3.68 -16.84 -0.33
CA VAL A 294 -4.65 -17.92 -0.07
C VAL A 294 -5.15 -18.51 -1.40
N TRP A 295 -5.58 -17.68 -2.35
CA TRP A 295 -6.01 -18.13 -3.69
C TRP A 295 -4.90 -18.89 -4.44
N GLN A 296 -3.67 -18.35 -4.46
CA GLN A 296 -2.51 -19.00 -5.07
C GLN A 296 -2.22 -20.38 -4.44
N LEU A 297 -2.44 -20.55 -3.13
CA LEU A 297 -2.26 -21.83 -2.45
C LEU A 297 -3.40 -22.83 -2.74
N HIS A 298 -4.63 -22.37 -2.99
CA HIS A 298 -5.71 -23.24 -3.47
C HIS A 298 -5.44 -23.75 -4.89
N GLN A 299 -5.09 -22.87 -5.83
CA GLN A 299 -4.89 -23.23 -7.25
C GLN A 299 -3.71 -24.19 -7.49
N ARG A 300 -2.73 -24.24 -6.58
CA ARG A 300 -1.57 -25.15 -6.67
C ARG A 300 -1.89 -26.62 -6.32
N GLY A 301 -3.16 -27.02 -6.39
CA GLY A 301 -3.57 -28.43 -6.23
C GLY A 301 -3.26 -28.98 -4.85
N ALA A 302 -3.65 -28.24 -3.80
CA ALA A 302 -3.37 -28.57 -2.41
C ALA A 302 -4.09 -29.86 -1.94
N LYS A 303 -3.58 -31.05 -2.32
CA LYS A 303 -4.11 -32.40 -2.01
C LYS A 303 -4.69 -32.51 -0.59
N PRO A 304 -5.85 -33.15 -0.37
CA PRO A 304 -6.49 -33.24 0.94
C PRO A 304 -5.55 -33.74 2.04
N PHE A 305 -5.81 -33.28 3.27
CA PHE A 305 -4.92 -33.47 4.40
C PHE A 305 -4.95 -34.92 4.92
N GLN A 306 -3.79 -35.59 4.87
CA GLN A 306 -3.57 -36.84 5.61
C GLN A 306 -2.94 -36.49 6.96
N LEU A 307 -3.55 -36.95 8.05
CA LEU A 307 -3.33 -36.42 9.41
C LEU A 307 -1.93 -36.63 10.03
N LYS A 308 -0.99 -37.30 9.35
CA LYS A 308 0.34 -37.68 9.88
C LYS A 308 1.34 -36.51 9.84
N LEU A 309 1.08 -35.47 10.64
CA LEU A 309 2.00 -34.36 10.89
C LEU A 309 3.22 -34.84 11.72
N LYS A 310 4.31 -35.21 11.03
CA LYS A 310 5.66 -35.09 11.61
C LYS A 310 6.05 -33.60 11.70
N MET A 311 6.84 -33.20 12.69
CA MET A 311 7.21 -31.80 12.89
C MET A 311 7.95 -31.17 11.69
N ASP A 312 8.77 -31.93 10.96
CA ASP A 312 9.42 -31.49 9.71
C ASP A 312 8.42 -31.04 8.63
N ASN A 313 7.18 -31.54 8.70
CA ASN A 313 6.09 -31.15 7.81
C ASN A 313 5.29 -29.94 8.33
N LEU A 314 5.46 -29.48 9.58
CA LEU A 314 4.66 -28.36 10.12
C LEU A 314 4.98 -27.04 9.40
N TRP A 315 6.25 -26.62 9.35
CA TRP A 315 6.62 -25.39 8.62
C TRP A 315 6.26 -25.47 7.13
N LYS A 316 6.46 -26.66 6.53
CA LYS A 316 6.04 -26.96 5.16
C LYS A 316 4.53 -26.82 4.98
N TRP A 317 3.72 -27.29 5.93
CA TRP A 317 2.26 -27.18 5.92
C TRP A 317 1.82 -25.71 6.06
N LEU A 318 2.36 -24.98 7.04
CA LEU A 318 2.11 -23.56 7.28
C LEU A 318 2.35 -22.69 6.03
N ARG A 319 3.40 -22.97 5.25
CA ARG A 319 3.69 -22.19 4.02
C ARG A 319 3.01 -22.70 2.74
N SER A 320 2.65 -23.99 2.65
CA SER A 320 2.18 -24.59 1.38
C SER A 320 0.70 -24.97 1.32
N ARG A 321 -0.06 -24.80 2.42
CA ARG A 321 -1.50 -25.09 2.45
C ARG A 321 -2.30 -23.84 2.81
N PRO A 322 -3.48 -23.60 2.20
CA PRO A 322 -4.32 -22.46 2.55
C PRO A 322 -4.61 -22.37 4.05
N LEU A 323 -5.11 -23.45 4.66
CA LEU A 323 -5.40 -23.49 6.10
C LEU A 323 -4.15 -23.21 6.95
N GLY A 324 -2.99 -23.76 6.61
CA GLY A 324 -1.74 -23.50 7.34
C GLY A 324 -1.29 -22.05 7.24
N PHE A 325 -1.43 -21.45 6.06
CA PHE A 325 -1.13 -20.03 5.82
C PHE A 325 -2.08 -19.13 6.61
N MET A 326 -3.37 -19.45 6.63
CA MET A 326 -4.39 -18.74 7.42
C MET A 326 -4.15 -18.88 8.93
N THR A 327 -3.86 -20.09 9.43
CA THR A 327 -3.50 -20.33 10.84
C THR A 327 -2.27 -19.51 11.23
N LEU A 328 -1.26 -19.40 10.36
CA LEU A 328 -0.06 -18.63 10.64
C LEU A 328 -0.33 -17.11 10.70
N HIS A 329 -1.11 -16.56 9.75
CA HIS A 329 -1.44 -15.13 9.73
C HIS A 329 -2.35 -14.76 10.90
N HIS A 330 -3.51 -15.42 11.05
CA HIS A 330 -4.44 -15.14 12.14
C HIS A 330 -3.83 -15.42 13.51
N GLY A 331 -2.97 -16.44 13.62
CA GLY A 331 -2.23 -16.74 14.85
C GLY A 331 -1.31 -15.60 15.27
N LEU A 332 -0.53 -15.04 14.35
CA LEU A 332 0.34 -13.88 14.66
C LEU A 332 -0.45 -12.58 14.92
N ILE A 333 -1.55 -12.34 14.19
CA ILE A 333 -2.45 -11.20 14.45
C ILE A 333 -3.04 -11.31 15.87
N GLY A 334 -3.57 -12.49 16.23
CA GLY A 334 -4.14 -12.75 17.55
C GLY A 334 -3.11 -12.69 18.68
N LEU A 335 -1.91 -13.23 18.48
CA LEU A 335 -0.82 -13.13 19.45
C LEU A 335 -0.37 -11.68 19.66
N GLY A 336 -0.26 -10.88 18.59
CA GLY A 336 0.07 -9.45 18.68
C GLY A 336 -0.99 -8.65 19.43
N LEU A 337 -2.28 -8.93 19.17
CA LEU A 337 -3.40 -8.31 19.89
C LEU A 337 -3.38 -8.69 21.37
N VAL A 338 -3.26 -9.97 21.71
CA VAL A 338 -3.20 -10.45 23.10
C VAL A 338 -1.98 -9.87 23.84
N ALA A 339 -0.81 -9.82 23.20
CA ALA A 339 0.39 -9.22 23.78
C ALA A 339 0.18 -7.71 24.07
N THR A 340 -0.48 -6.98 23.18
CA THR A 340 -0.79 -5.55 23.37
C THR A 340 -1.82 -5.34 24.48
N VAL A 341 -2.87 -6.16 24.53
CA VAL A 341 -3.87 -6.15 25.62
C VAL A 341 -3.23 -6.40 26.98
N ILE A 342 -2.30 -7.36 27.06
CA ILE A 342 -1.55 -7.64 28.29
C ILE A 342 -0.62 -6.48 28.66
N ALA A 343 0.12 -5.91 27.70
CA ALA A 343 1.01 -4.78 27.93
C ALA A 343 0.25 -3.53 28.45
N VAL A 344 -0.84 -3.14 27.78
CA VAL A 344 -1.61 -1.94 28.11
C VAL A 344 -2.42 -2.12 29.40
N TYR A 345 -3.19 -3.20 29.54
CA TYR A 345 -4.09 -3.33 30.69
C TYR A 345 -3.44 -3.97 31.93
N GLY A 346 -2.53 -4.92 31.73
CA GLY A 346 -1.84 -5.66 32.79
C GLY A 346 -0.60 -4.94 33.35
N PHE A 347 0.17 -4.25 32.50
CA PHE A 347 1.40 -3.57 32.90
C PHE A 347 1.37 -2.04 32.77
N GLY A 348 0.35 -1.46 32.12
CA GLY A 348 0.24 -0.01 31.93
C GLY A 348 1.22 0.57 30.91
N PHE A 349 1.80 -0.27 30.04
CA PHE A 349 2.71 0.17 28.99
C PHE A 349 1.93 0.71 27.77
N PRO A 350 2.50 1.64 27.00
CA PRO A 350 1.93 2.02 25.70
C PRO A 350 1.92 0.83 24.73
N PRO A 351 1.09 0.86 23.67
CA PRO A 351 1.14 -0.13 22.60
C PRO A 351 2.56 -0.31 22.05
N PRO A 352 3.00 -1.56 21.77
CA PRO A 352 4.42 -1.87 21.53
C PRO A 352 4.99 -1.34 20.21
N ILE A 353 4.17 -0.71 19.36
CA ILE A 353 4.54 -0.21 18.04
C ILE A 353 3.93 1.18 17.85
N SER A 354 4.79 2.19 17.80
CA SER A 354 4.42 3.59 17.57
C SER A 354 4.17 3.88 16.08
N GLU A 355 3.58 5.04 15.81
CA GLU A 355 3.35 5.59 14.47
C GLU A 355 4.66 5.72 13.67
N GLN A 356 5.71 6.21 14.32
CA GLN A 356 7.08 6.28 13.79
C GLN A 356 7.63 4.87 13.49
N ALA A 357 7.47 3.90 14.41
CA ALA A 357 7.92 2.53 14.18
C ALA A 357 7.17 1.87 13.00
N LEU A 358 5.88 2.17 12.82
CA LEU A 358 5.09 1.70 11.68
C LEU A 358 5.61 2.25 10.34
N PHE A 359 6.01 3.53 10.29
CA PHE A 359 6.64 4.11 9.09
C PHE A 359 8.02 3.51 8.81
N LEU A 360 8.89 3.35 9.81
CA LEU A 360 10.21 2.71 9.63
C LEU A 360 10.07 1.25 9.17
N LEU A 361 9.11 0.51 9.74
CA LEU A 361 8.80 -0.86 9.32
C LEU A 361 8.28 -0.89 7.87
N SER A 362 7.46 0.08 7.48
CA SER A 362 6.97 0.24 6.11
C SER A 362 8.11 0.48 5.13
N ILE A 363 9.04 1.42 5.41
CA ILE A 363 10.24 1.67 4.60
C ILE A 363 11.05 0.37 4.42
N LEU A 364 11.30 -0.37 5.50
CA LEU A 364 12.09 -1.61 5.48
C LEU A 364 11.40 -2.74 4.70
N HIS A 365 10.09 -2.92 4.89
CA HIS A 365 9.26 -3.85 4.13
C HIS A 365 9.27 -3.51 2.64
N ILE A 366 8.97 -2.26 2.28
CA ILE A 366 8.94 -1.79 0.90
C ILE A 366 10.31 -1.99 0.25
N THR A 367 11.41 -1.59 0.89
CA THR A 367 12.76 -1.72 0.32
C THR A 367 13.12 -3.18 0.06
N THR A 368 12.90 -4.07 1.03
CA THR A 368 13.21 -5.50 0.89
C THR A 368 12.29 -6.22 -0.11
N SER A 369 11.10 -5.69 -0.40
CA SER A 369 10.18 -6.22 -1.41
C SER A 369 10.68 -6.11 -2.86
N PHE A 370 11.65 -5.23 -3.15
CA PHE A 370 12.24 -5.03 -4.49
C PHE A 370 13.17 -6.17 -4.93
N LEU A 371 13.36 -7.22 -4.12
CA LEU A 371 14.10 -8.41 -4.53
C LEU A 371 13.46 -9.05 -5.79
N PRO A 372 14.19 -9.19 -6.93
CA PRO A 372 13.59 -9.66 -8.18
C PRO A 372 12.97 -11.07 -8.05
N ARG A 373 11.70 -11.23 -8.43
CA ARG A 373 10.86 -12.42 -8.13
C ARG A 373 11.13 -13.66 -9.00
#